data_AF-A0A3D5D9P6-F1
#
_entry.id   AF-A0A3D5D9P6-F1
#
_cell.length_a   1.000
_cell.length_b   1.000
_cell.length_c   1.000
_cell.angle_alpha   90.00
_cell.angle_beta   90.00
_cell.angle_gamma   90.00
#
_symmetry.space_group_name_H-M   'P 1'
#
loop_
_entity.id
_entity.type
_entity.pdbx_description
1 polymer ?
#
loop_
_entity_poly.entity_id
_entity_poly.type
_entity_poly.pdbx_seq_one_letter_code
_entity_poly.pdbx_strand_id
1 'polypeptide(L)'
;MNIGHQWYTHERTKKAITAIALLFFPAYTADRLANTALREVHKGPANVRFSTSPADEVAEIAVRKVIGGFYYHTDFTLGGGRILHNYISNG
;
A
#
# COMPACT_ATOMS: atom_id res chain seq x y z
N MET A 1 -29.07 15.73 -5.26
CA MET A 1 -28.83 14.56 -4.40
C MET A 1 -27.51 13.94 -4.86
N ASN A 2 -26.42 14.21 -4.14
CA ASN A 2 -25.05 13.94 -4.60
C ASN A 2 -24.55 12.67 -3.92
N ILE A 3 -24.48 11.56 -4.66
CA ILE A 3 -23.93 10.28 -4.21
C ILE A 3 -22.40 10.38 -4.27
N GLY A 4 -21.79 10.65 -3.11
CA GLY A 4 -20.35 10.70 -2.98
C GLY A 4 -19.73 9.33 -3.24
N HIS A 5 -19.07 9.19 -4.39
CA HIS A 5 -18.21 8.04 -4.69
C HIS A 5 -17.03 8.06 -3.71
N GLN A 6 -17.12 7.26 -2.64
CA GLN A 6 -16.01 7.01 -1.73
C GLN A 6 -14.95 6.17 -2.46
N TRP A 7 -13.82 6.79 -2.77
CA TRP A 7 -12.63 6.09 -3.22
C TRP A 7 -12.06 5.30 -2.04
N TYR A 8 -12.42 4.02 -1.95
CA TYR A 8 -11.80 3.09 -1.01
C TYR A 8 -10.35 2.83 -1.45
N THR A 9 -9.41 3.58 -0.89
CA THR A 9 -7.98 3.38 -1.14
C THR A 9 -7.54 2.05 -0.53
N HIS A 10 -7.22 1.07 -1.39
CA HIS A 10 -6.71 -0.26 -1.06
C HIS A 10 -5.53 -0.28 -0.07
N GLU A 11 -4.81 0.82 0.08
CA GLU A 11 -3.73 0.96 1.06
C GLU A 11 -4.20 0.82 2.51
N ARG A 12 -5.43 1.24 2.85
CA ARG A 12 -5.95 1.12 4.22
C ARG A 12 -6.20 -0.34 4.61
N THR A 13 -6.78 -1.14 3.72
CA THR A 13 -7.04 -2.56 3.97
C THR A 13 -5.73 -3.34 4.10
N LYS A 14 -4.74 -3.05 3.24
CA LYS A 14 -3.42 -3.69 3.32
C LYS A 14 -2.68 -3.29 4.60
N LYS A 15 -2.60 -1.99 4.93
CA LYS A 15 -1.96 -1.53 6.17
C LYS A 15 -2.61 -2.11 7.42
N ALA A 16 -3.95 -2.18 7.48
CA ALA A 16 -4.65 -2.75 8.62
C ALA A 16 -4.39 -4.25 8.79
N ILE A 17 -4.39 -5.02 7.70
CA ILE A 17 -4.09 -6.47 7.75
C ILE A 17 -2.62 -6.71 8.11
N THR A 18 -1.68 -5.95 7.53
CA THR A 18 -0.25 -6.05 7.84
C THR A 18 0.05 -5.64 9.29
N ALA A 19 -0.60 -4.61 9.82
CA ALA A 19 -0.40 -4.17 11.20
C ALA A 19 -0.89 -5.21 12.23
N ILE A 20 -2.04 -5.86 11.99
CA ILE A 20 -2.54 -6.93 12.86
C ILE A 20 -1.61 -8.14 12.80
N ALA A 21 -1.10 -8.51 11.62
CA ALA A 21 -0.13 -9.61 11.51
C ALA A 21 1.16 -9.33 12.29
N LEU A 22 1.72 -8.12 12.21
CA LEU A 22 2.95 -7.73 12.90
C LEU A 22 2.84 -7.71 14.43
N LEU A 23 1.65 -7.45 14.98
CA LEU A 23 1.41 -7.42 16.43
C LEU A 23 1.40 -8.82 17.06
N PHE A 24 0.90 -9.83 16.34
CA PHE A 24 0.82 -11.21 16.84
C PHE A 24 1.94 -12.11 16.31
N PHE A 25 2.50 -11.77 15.15
CA PHE A 25 3.58 -12.47 14.47
C PHE A 25 4.53 -11.43 13.85
N PRO A 26 5.51 -10.92 14.61
CA PRO A 26 6.51 -10.04 14.03
C PRO A 26 7.34 -10.87 13.05
N ALA A 27 6.96 -10.76 11.79
CA ALA A 27 7.56 -11.46 10.69
C ALA A 27 7.68 -10.51 9.51
N TYR A 28 8.84 -10.50 8.87
CA TYR A 28 9.01 -9.87 7.58
C TYR A 28 8.47 -10.82 6.52
N THR A 29 7.43 -10.41 5.80
CA THR A 29 6.82 -11.20 4.74
C THR A 29 7.13 -10.62 3.37
N ALA A 30 7.16 -11.49 2.36
CA ALA A 30 7.15 -11.07 0.96
C ALA A 30 5.97 -11.70 0.24
N ASP A 31 5.24 -10.84 -0.46
CA ASP A 31 4.17 -11.19 -1.35
C ASP A 31 4.60 -10.93 -2.79
N ARG A 32 4.13 -11.75 -3.72
CA ARG A 32 4.29 -11.52 -5.16
C ARG A 32 2.91 -11.36 -5.80
N LEU A 33 2.79 -10.34 -6.64
CA LEU A 33 1.68 -10.25 -7.57
C LEU A 33 1.89 -11.32 -8.66
N ALA A 34 0.82 -12.03 -9.00
CA ALA A 34 0.80 -13.04 -10.06
C ALA A 34 -0.20 -12.63 -11.14
N ASN A 35 -0.08 -13.21 -12.35
CA ASN A 35 -0.99 -12.98 -13.47
C ASN A 35 -1.26 -11.49 -13.74
N THR A 36 -0.21 -10.68 -13.72
CA THR A 36 -0.34 -9.23 -13.90
C THR A 36 -0.56 -8.92 -15.38
N ALA A 37 -1.71 -8.34 -15.70
CA ALA A 37 -2.04 -7.80 -17.01
C ALA A 37 -2.10 -6.27 -16.91
N LEU A 38 -1.23 -5.59 -17.64
CA LEU A 38 -1.17 -4.13 -17.70
C LEU A 38 -2.07 -3.64 -18.83
N ARG A 39 -3.09 -2.85 -18.50
CA ARG A 39 -4.04 -2.32 -19.48
C ARG A 39 -3.65 -0.93 -19.97
N GLU A 40 -3.19 -0.10 -19.06
CA GLU A 40 -2.92 1.30 -19.36
C GLU A 40 -1.87 1.87 -18.41
N VAL A 41 -0.98 2.71 -18.94
CA VAL A 41 0.00 3.46 -18.17
C VAL A 41 0.12 4.87 -18.71
N HIS A 42 -0.03 5.84 -17.81
CA HIS A 42 0.21 7.25 -18.09
C HIS A 42 1.25 7.82 -17.14
N LYS A 43 2.11 8.68 -17.69
CA LYS A 43 3.07 9.46 -16.91
C LYS A 43 2.74 10.94 -17.03
N GLY A 44 2.82 11.66 -15.92
CA GLY A 44 2.56 13.09 -15.92
C GLY A 44 3.09 13.81 -14.68
N PRO A 45 2.98 15.15 -14.67
CA PRO A 45 3.19 15.93 -13.46
C PRO A 45 2.18 15.51 -12.38
N ALA A 46 2.62 15.44 -11.14
CA ALA A 46 1.77 15.08 -10.00
C ALA A 46 2.12 15.91 -8.78
N ASN A 47 1.12 16.09 -7.91
CA ASN A 47 1.26 16.72 -6.60
C ASN A 47 0.73 15.75 -5.54
N VAL A 48 1.41 15.70 -4.40
CA VAL A 48 1.01 14.91 -3.24
C VAL A 48 0.92 15.84 -2.04
N ARG A 49 -0.14 15.70 -1.25
CA ARG A 49 -0.32 16.42 0.00
C ARG A 49 -0.94 15.47 1.01
N PHE A 50 -0.28 15.33 2.16
CA PHE A 50 -0.84 14.59 3.29
C PHE A 50 -1.57 15.54 4.23
N SER A 51 -2.74 15.11 4.68
CA SER A 51 -3.50 15.78 5.74
C SER A 51 -3.19 15.13 7.07
N THR A 52 -3.21 15.91 8.15
CA THR A 52 -3.09 15.38 9.51
C THR A 52 -4.36 14.61 9.87
N SER A 53 -4.22 13.33 10.21
CA SER A 53 -5.28 12.48 10.74
C SER A 53 -4.75 11.79 11.99
N PRO A 54 -5.46 11.83 13.14
CA PRO A 54 -5.04 11.11 14.35
C PRO A 54 -4.94 9.59 14.15
N ALA A 55 -5.61 9.06 13.12
CA ALA A 55 -5.61 7.63 12.78
C ALA A 55 -4.63 7.26 11.66
N ASP A 56 -3.84 8.22 11.14
CA ASP A 56 -2.87 7.96 10.07
C ASP A 56 -1.63 8.86 10.21
N GLU A 57 -0.50 8.26 10.56
CA GLU A 57 0.79 8.92 10.78
C GLU A 57 1.53 9.25 9.47
N VAL A 58 0.92 9.02 8.31
CA VAL A 58 1.55 9.30 7.00
C VAL A 58 1.97 10.77 6.86
N ALA A 59 1.31 11.70 7.55
CA ALA A 59 1.71 13.11 7.59
C ALA A 59 3.08 13.36 8.25
N GLU A 60 3.61 12.42 9.04
CA GLU A 60 4.95 12.50 9.64
C GLU A 60 6.07 12.28 8.62
N ILE A 61 5.76 11.63 7.49
CA ILE A 61 6.71 11.42 6.39
C ILE A 61 6.75 12.68 5.52
N ALA A 62 7.77 13.51 5.74
CA ALA A 62 7.94 14.76 5.03
C ALA A 62 8.19 14.57 3.52
N VAL A 63 7.30 15.12 2.69
CA VAL A 63 7.45 15.14 1.23
C VAL A 63 8.46 16.22 0.85
N ARG A 64 9.69 15.81 0.54
CA ARG A 64 10.77 16.75 0.14
C ARG A 64 10.68 17.17 -1.33
N LYS A 65 10.31 16.24 -2.21
CA LYS A 65 10.23 16.45 -3.66
C LYS A 65 9.39 15.36 -4.31
N VAL A 66 8.50 15.72 -5.23
CA VAL A 66 7.81 14.77 -6.10
C VAL A 66 8.67 14.48 -7.33
N ILE A 67 9.00 13.21 -7.57
CA ILE A 67 9.86 12.79 -8.69
C ILE A 67 9.08 12.44 -9.96
N GLY A 68 7.78 12.22 -9.86
CA GLY A 68 6.89 11.93 -10.99
C GLY A 68 5.58 11.30 -10.53
N GLY A 69 4.55 11.39 -11.38
CA GLY A 69 3.29 10.69 -11.21
C GLY A 69 3.11 9.62 -12.27
N PHE A 70 2.65 8.45 -11.84
CA PHE A 70 2.23 7.36 -12.73
C PHE A 70 0.80 6.99 -12.40
N TYR A 71 -0.02 6.86 -13.43
CA TYR A 71 -1.31 6.20 -13.37
C TYR A 71 -1.17 4.85 -14.06
N TYR A 72 -1.66 3.78 -13.42
CA TYR A 72 -1.69 2.46 -14.01
C TYR A 72 -3.05 1.80 -13.77
N HIS A 73 -3.56 1.15 -14.81
CA HIS A 73 -4.74 0.29 -14.76
C HIS A 73 -4.28 -1.13 -15.06
N THR A 74 -4.49 -2.04 -14.10
CA THR A 74 -3.97 -3.40 -14.19
C THR A 74 -4.89 -4.39 -13.48
N ASP A 75 -4.99 -5.59 -14.05
CA ASP A 75 -5.49 -6.76 -13.35
C ASP A 75 -4.31 -7.54 -12.77
N PHE A 76 -4.44 -8.04 -11.55
CA PHE A 76 -3.48 -8.96 -10.99
C PHE A 76 -4.15 -9.88 -9.97
N THR A 77 -3.54 -11.04 -9.76
CA THR A 77 -3.85 -11.92 -8.64
C THR A 77 -2.88 -11.63 -7.50
N LEU A 78 -3.39 -11.48 -6.28
CA LEU A 78 -2.56 -11.53 -5.08
C LEU A 78 -2.14 -12.98 -4.86
N GLY A 79 -0.84 -13.26 -5.03
CA GLY A 79 -0.30 -14.58 -4.75
C GLY A 79 -0.24 -14.88 -3.25
N GLY A 80 0.11 -16.12 -2.92
CA GLY A 80 0.39 -16.50 -1.53
C GLY A 80 1.64 -15.79 -1.01
N GLY A 81 1.55 -15.27 0.22
CA GLY A 81 2.68 -14.70 0.93
C GLY A 81 3.58 -15.76 1.55
N ARG A 82 4.85 -15.38 1.77
CA ARG A 82 5.78 -16.19 2.56
C ARG A 82 6.51 -15.35 3.60
N ILE A 83 6.82 -15.96 4.73
CA ILE A 83 7.68 -15.37 5.75
C ILE A 83 9.12 -15.44 5.25
N LEU A 84 9.80 -14.30 5.23
CA LEU A 84 11.23 -14.18 4.92
C LEU A 84 12.09 -14.14 6.17
N HIS A 85 11.57 -13.56 7.26
CA HIS A 85 12.26 -13.50 8.54
C HIS A 85 11.24 -13.52 9.67
N ASN A 86 11.48 -14.32 10.71
CA ASN A 86 10.68 -14.39 11.92
C ASN A 86 11.48 -13.80 13.08
N TYR A 87 11.01 -12.69 13.65
CA TYR A 87 11.74 -11.95 14.68
C TYR A 87 11.62 -12.57 16.08
N ILE A 88 10.82 -13.62 16.26
CA ILE A 88 10.67 -14.33 17.57
C ILE A 88 11.39 -15.69 17.58
N SER A 89 11.73 -16.25 16.42
CA SER A 89 12.48 -17.52 16.39
C SER A 89 13.96 -17.26 16.70
N ASN A 90 14.30 -17.19 17.98
CA ASN A 90 15.67 -17.43 18.44
C ASN A 90 16.04 -18.88 18.08
N GLY A 91 17.26 -19.06 17.56
CA GLY A 91 17.86 -20.39 17.40
C GLY A 91 18.12 -21.08 18.73
#